data_AF-A0A661CVT1-F1
#
_entry.id   AF-A0A661CVT1-F1
#
_cell.length_a   1.000
_cell.length_b   1.000
_cell.length_c   1.000
_cell.angle_alpha   90.00
_cell.angle_beta   90.00
_cell.angle_gamma   90.00
#
_symmetry.space_group_name_H-M   'P 1'
#
loop_
_entity.id
_entity.type
_entity.pdbx_description
1 polymer ?
#
loop_
_entity_poly.entity_id
_entity_poly.type
_entity_poly.pdbx_seq_one_letter_code
_entity_poly.pdbx_strand_id
1 'polypeptide(L)'
;MMKEAKVKVNCGIFAKTHLRAGELTVYGTESCPWCKKQREYLDSKAMSYTFVDCQTQECPGVDAYPTLDNNGEILVGYHQL
;
A
#
# COMPACT_ATOMS: atom_id res chain seq x y z
N MET A 1 25.75 4.93 -38.27
CA MET A 1 24.92 4.00 -37.48
C MET A 1 24.57 4.66 -36.16
N MET A 2 23.29 4.90 -35.91
CA MET A 2 22.59 5.09 -34.62
C MET A 2 21.15 5.40 -35.04
N LYS A 3 20.27 4.38 -35.06
CA LYS A 3 18.86 4.56 -35.41
C LYS A 3 18.11 4.80 -34.10
N GLU A 4 17.66 6.03 -33.91
CA GLU A 4 16.74 6.44 -32.85
C GLU A 4 15.45 5.60 -32.93
N ALA A 5 15.26 4.69 -31.99
CA ALA A 5 14.01 3.95 -31.85
C ALA A 5 12.98 4.86 -31.15
N LYS A 6 12.03 5.40 -31.93
CA LYS A 6 10.82 6.03 -31.39
C LYS A 6 10.00 4.97 -30.65
N VAL A 7 10.13 4.90 -29.34
CA VAL A 7 9.24 4.12 -28.48
C VAL A 7 7.86 4.79 -28.55
N LYS A 8 6.94 4.18 -29.31
CA LYS A 8 5.50 4.48 -29.20
C LYS A 8 4.99 3.80 -27.94
N VAL A 9 4.91 4.56 -26.87
CA VAL A 9 4.24 4.17 -25.63
C VAL A 9 2.73 4.22 -25.89
N ASN A 10 2.14 3.09 -26.28
CA ASN A 10 0.69 2.90 -26.22
C ASN A 10 0.39 2.25 -24.88
N CYS A 11 0.08 3.10 -23.90
CA CYS A 11 0.03 2.73 -22.50
C CYS A 11 -1.41 2.91 -22.02
N GLY A 12 -2.24 1.90 -22.31
CA GLY A 12 -3.33 1.52 -21.41
C GLY A 12 -2.80 0.79 -20.17
N ILE A 13 -1.65 1.24 -19.65
CA ILE A 13 -1.02 0.71 -18.45
C ILE A 13 -0.97 1.90 -17.51
N PHE A 14 -1.66 1.79 -16.38
CA PHE A 14 -1.45 2.70 -15.26
C PHE A 14 0.00 2.51 -14.83
N ALA A 15 0.91 3.29 -15.43
CA ALA A 15 2.28 3.40 -14.99
C ALA A 15 2.26 4.10 -13.63
N LYS A 16 1.95 3.36 -12.56
CA LYS A 16 2.39 3.69 -11.22
C LYS A 16 3.89 3.54 -11.24
N THR A 17 4.59 4.62 -11.55
CA THR A 17 6.04 4.71 -11.54
C THR A 17 6.53 4.27 -10.16
N HIS A 18 7.14 3.09 -10.09
CA HIS A 18 7.81 2.53 -8.91
C HIS A 18 9.11 3.29 -8.59
N LEU A 19 9.04 4.60 -8.42
CA LEU A 19 10.16 5.42 -7.95
C LEU A 19 9.83 5.97 -6.56
N ARG A 20 10.02 5.08 -5.57
CA ARG A 20 10.21 5.33 -4.13
C ARG A 20 9.24 6.33 -3.47
N ALA A 21 7.94 6.10 -3.61
CA ALA A 21 7.00 6.48 -2.56
C ALA A 21 6.97 5.31 -1.58
N GLY A 22 6.96 5.58 -0.28
CA GLY A 22 7.11 4.52 0.72
C GLY A 22 6.15 3.36 0.53
N GLU A 23 6.64 2.12 0.71
CA GLU A 23 5.82 0.92 0.66
C GLU A 23 4.95 0.90 1.93
N LEU A 24 3.87 1.67 1.92
CA LEU A 24 2.91 1.66 3.00
C LEU A 24 2.16 0.34 2.97
N THR A 25 2.40 -0.51 3.96
CA THR A 25 1.71 -1.80 4.10
C THR A 25 0.76 -1.72 5.28
N VAL A 26 -0.50 -2.10 5.08
CA VAL A 26 -1.53 -2.13 6.11
C VAL A 26 -1.86 -3.59 6.40
N TYR A 27 -1.51 -4.03 7.60
CA TYR A 27 -1.84 -5.35 8.12
C TYR A 27 -3.18 -5.29 8.86
N GLY A 28 -4.08 -6.20 8.52
CA GLY A 28 -5.44 -6.17 9.03
C GLY A 28 -6.22 -7.42 8.69
N THR A 29 -7.51 -7.38 9.01
CA THR A 29 -8.50 -8.34 8.49
C THR A 29 -9.65 -7.58 7.86
N GLU A 30 -10.34 -8.21 6.89
CA GLU A 30 -11.54 -7.62 6.28
C GLU A 30 -12.71 -7.43 7.27
N SER A 31 -12.71 -8.20 8.36
CA SER A 31 -13.70 -8.10 9.43
C SER A 31 -13.42 -6.97 10.42
N CYS A 32 -12.24 -6.36 10.42
CA CYS A 32 -11.86 -5.32 11.37
C CYS A 32 -12.42 -3.94 10.97
N PRO A 33 -13.30 -3.31 11.79
CA PRO A 33 -13.88 -2.01 11.47
C PRO A 33 -12.84 -0.89 11.35
N TRP A 34 -11.77 -0.96 12.15
CA TRP A 34 -10.69 0.02 12.12
C TRP A 34 -9.80 -0.12 10.88
N CYS A 35 -9.59 -1.34 10.38
CA CYS A 35 -8.88 -1.56 9.11
C CYS A 35 -9.64 -0.96 7.92
N LYS A 36 -10.98 -1.07 7.91
CA LYS A 36 -11.81 -0.41 6.89
C LYS A 36 -11.61 1.11 6.92
N LYS A 37 -11.73 1.72 8.10
CA LYS A 37 -11.50 3.16 8.28
C LYS A 37 -10.10 3.59 7.85
N GLN A 38 -9.07 2.79 8.14
CA GLN A 38 -7.70 3.09 7.74
C GLN A 38 -7.55 3.11 6.23
N ARG A 39 -8.08 2.09 5.54
CA ARG A 39 -8.08 2.01 4.06
C ARG A 39 -8.85 3.17 3.44
N GLU A 40 -10.06 3.44 3.93
CA GLU A 40 -10.88 4.58 3.48
C GLU A 40 -10.13 5.91 3.63
N TYR A 41 -9.42 6.10 4.74
CA TYR A 41 -8.57 7.28 4.93
C TYR A 41 -7.48 7.37 3.86
N LEU A 42 -6.72 6.29 3.65
CA LEU A 42 -5.63 6.26 2.67
C LEU A 42 -6.13 6.43 1.23
N ASP A 43 -7.25 5.80 0.88
CA ASP A 43 -7.93 5.94 -0.41
C ASP A 43 -8.39 7.39 -0.63
N SER A 44 -8.95 8.03 0.40
CA SER A 44 -9.37 9.44 0.34
C SER A 44 -8.20 10.40 0.11
N LYS A 45 -7.00 10.01 0.55
CA LYS A 45 -5.74 10.74 0.35
C LYS A 45 -5.03 10.36 -0.96
N ALA A 46 -5.61 9.45 -1.74
CA ALA A 46 -4.99 8.86 -2.93
C ALA A 46 -3.59 8.28 -2.65
N MET A 47 -3.37 7.79 -1.43
CA MET A 47 -2.12 7.14 -1.04
C MET A 47 -2.12 5.71 -1.56
N SER A 48 -1.04 5.31 -2.22
CA SER A 48 -0.89 3.90 -2.61
C SER A 48 -0.42 3.10 -1.39
N TYR A 49 -1.16 2.06 -1.04
CA TYR A 49 -0.82 1.13 0.03
C TYR A 49 -1.06 -0.32 -0.41
N THR A 50 -0.40 -1.24 0.28
CA THR A 50 -0.63 -2.68 0.17
C THR A 50 -1.45 -3.12 1.37
N PHE A 51 -2.56 -3.82 1.17
CA PHE A 51 -3.32 -4.42 2.27
C PHE A 51 -2.98 -5.90 2.39
N VAL A 52 -2.55 -6.31 3.58
CA VAL A 52 -2.23 -7.71 3.91
C VAL A 52 -3.31 -8.23 4.85
N ASP A 53 -4.10 -9.18 4.36
CA ASP A 53 -5.16 -9.83 5.15
C ASP A 53 -4.60 -10.98 5.99
N CYS A 54 -4.39 -10.69 7.26
CA CYS A 54 -3.89 -11.60 8.28
C CYS A 54 -4.89 -12.70 8.69
N GLN A 55 -6.10 -12.69 8.12
CA GLN A 55 -7.02 -13.83 8.22
C GLN A 55 -6.65 -14.96 7.25
N THR A 56 -6.04 -14.61 6.12
CA THR A 56 -5.68 -15.56 5.05
C THR A 56 -4.21 -15.97 5.06
N GLN A 57 -3.35 -15.18 5.71
CA GLN A 57 -1.92 -15.43 5.84
C GLN A 57 -1.43 -15.03 7.23
N GLU A 58 -0.26 -15.54 7.63
CA GLU A 58 0.35 -15.16 8.91
C GLU A 58 0.98 -13.76 8.83
N CYS A 59 0.76 -12.96 9.88
CA CYS A 59 1.34 -11.64 10.05
C CYS A 59 2.21 -11.59 11.31
N PRO A 60 3.50 -12.00 11.23
CA PRO A 60 4.39 -11.99 12.37
C PRO A 60 4.70 -10.55 12.81
N GLY A 61 4.63 -10.28 14.11
CA GLY A 61 4.92 -8.96 14.68
C GLY A 61 3.77 -7.95 14.61
N VAL A 62 2.55 -8.39 14.30
CA VAL A 62 1.34 -7.57 14.36
C VAL A 62 0.59 -7.85 15.66
N ASP A 63 0.71 -6.94 16.62
CA ASP A 63 0.06 -7.09 17.94
C ASP A 63 -1.41 -6.63 17.94
N ALA A 64 -1.79 -5.71 17.04
CA ALA A 64 -3.15 -5.21 16.92
C ALA A 64 -3.49 -4.76 15.51
N TYR A 65 -4.79 -4.70 15.20
CA TYR A 65 -5.29 -4.26 13.89
C TYR A 65 -5.96 -2.88 13.96
N PRO A 66 -5.77 -2.02 12.95
CA PRO A 66 -4.79 -2.13 11.87
C PRO A 66 -3.36 -1.90 12.39
N THR A 67 -2.36 -2.46 11.72
CA THR A 67 -0.95 -2.06 11.88
C THR A 67 -0.44 -1.58 10.53
N LEU A 68 0.27 -0.46 10.51
CA LEU A 68 0.84 0.11 9.30
C LEU A 68 2.36 -0.04 9.36
N ASP A 69 2.96 -0.52 8.29
CA ASP A 69 4.40 -0.43 8.04
C ASP A 69 4.62 0.69 7.02
N ASN A 70 5.20 1.78 7.48
CA ASN A 70 5.59 2.92 6.66
C ASN A 70 7.11 2.90 6.48
N ASN A 71 7.61 2.21 5.45
CA ASN A 71 9.05 2.11 5.15
C ASN A 71 9.92 1.55 6.29
N GLY A 72 9.40 0.58 7.05
CA GLY A 72 10.03 -0.04 8.21
C GLY A 72 9.63 0.61 9.54
N GLU A 73 8.87 1.70 9.53
CA GLU A 73 8.25 2.25 10.74
C GLU A 73 6.90 1.57 11.00
N ILE A 74 6.84 0.78 12.08
CA ILE A 74 5.63 0.08 12.49
C ILE A 74 4.76 1.00 13.36
N LEU A 75 3.60 1.36 12.84
CA LEU A 75 2.57 2.16 13.51
C LEU A 75 1.40 1.25 13.87
N VAL A 76 1.25 0.94 15.15
CA VAL A 76 0.16 0.08 15.65
C VAL A 76 -1.09 0.91 15.90
N GLY A 77 -2.23 0.48 15.35
CA GLY A 77 -3.53 1.15 15.46
C GLY A 77 -3.90 2.02 14.25
N TYR A 78 -5.00 2.75 14.37
CA TYR A 78 -5.42 3.72 13.35
C TYR A 78 -4.55 4.98 13.43
N HIS A 79 -4.01 5.41 12.28
CA HIS A 79 -3.15 6.58 12.16
C HIS A 79 -3.52 7.44 10.96
N GLN A 80 -3.43 8.75 11.14
CA GLN A 80 -3.61 9.73 10.07
C GLN A 80 -2.24 10.15 9.56
N LEU A 81 -1.83 9.55 8.44
CA LEU A 81 -0.61 9.88 7.69
C LEU A 81 -0.77 11.14 6.84
#